data_AF-A0AAN7UN98-F1
#
_entry.id   AF-A0AAN7UN98-F1
#
_cell.length_a   1.000
_cell.length_b   1.000
_cell.length_c   1.000
_cell.angle_alpha   90.00
_cell.angle_beta   90.00
_cell.angle_gamma   90.00
#
_symmetry.space_group_name_H-M   'P 1'
#
loop_
_entity.id
_entity.type
_entity.pdbx_description
1 polymer ?
#
loop_
_entity_poly.entity_id
_entity_poly.type
_entity_poly.pdbx_seq_one_letter_code
_entity_poly.pdbx_strand_id
1 'polypeptide(L)'
;MIHQHGDEAYIPDEHKVHRPPQPLSKPVQEFKEFIEGNTRIYMYFKRMWEEVPIKKPYYQGPTGKKQIRNYQHMLAVLNRIFTQAPHWNDTDYDVGMVGVPMVLIFDYVMVTPSSVIRAVGWFSDHGRKDLMEVANAPLKTNHSFEELYACDPKVKYHGVYKSWDDFFTRQFRENARPVAGPDDDNVITNACESTPYNLARNASLRA
;
A
#
# COMPACT_ATOMS: atom_id res chain seq x y z
N MET A 1 7.71 -26.63 -14.21
CA MET A 1 7.76 -25.16 -14.05
C MET A 1 6.36 -24.71 -13.69
N ILE A 2 6.18 -24.18 -12.48
CA ILE A 2 4.86 -23.88 -11.93
C ILE A 2 4.58 -22.41 -12.26
N HIS A 3 3.85 -22.17 -13.34
CA HIS A 3 3.40 -20.82 -13.70
C HIS A 3 2.22 -20.44 -12.79
N GLN A 4 2.49 -19.53 -11.86
CA GLN A 4 1.51 -18.99 -10.93
C GLN A 4 1.17 -17.55 -11.35
N HIS A 5 0.13 -17.42 -12.15
CA HIS A 5 -0.62 -16.18 -12.28
C HIS A 5 -2.06 -16.48 -11.90
N GLY A 6 -2.77 -15.51 -11.31
CA GLY A 6 -4.19 -15.59 -10.98
C GLY A 6 -5.11 -15.62 -12.21
N ASP A 7 -4.71 -16.32 -13.27
CA ASP A 7 -5.31 -16.31 -14.60
C ASP A 7 -5.66 -17.74 -15.03
N GLU A 8 -6.95 -18.05 -15.18
CA GLU A 8 -7.44 -19.34 -15.71
C GLU A 8 -7.10 -19.57 -17.20
N ALA A 9 -6.62 -18.54 -17.90
CA ALA A 9 -6.54 -18.53 -19.36
C ALA A 9 -5.31 -19.23 -19.97
N TYR A 10 -4.28 -19.53 -19.19
CA TYR A 10 -3.06 -20.21 -19.69
C TYR A 10 -2.76 -21.52 -18.96
N ILE A 11 -3.84 -22.16 -18.50
CA ILE A 11 -3.75 -23.44 -17.84
C ILE A 11 -4.13 -24.51 -18.89
N PRO A 12 -3.23 -25.47 -19.24
CA PRO A 12 -3.59 -26.66 -20.03
C PRO A 12 -4.87 -27.29 -19.45
N ASP A 13 -5.76 -27.88 -20.25
CA ASP A 13 -7.05 -28.38 -19.73
C ASP A 13 -6.88 -29.38 -18.56
N GLU A 14 -5.77 -30.12 -18.55
CA GLU A 14 -5.31 -31.01 -17.48
C GLU A 14 -4.87 -30.31 -16.17
N HIS A 15 -4.69 -29.00 -16.20
CA HIS A 15 -4.31 -28.17 -15.07
C HIS A 15 -5.41 -27.17 -14.68
N LYS A 16 -6.43 -26.95 -15.53
CA LYS A 16 -7.56 -26.06 -15.23
C LYS A 16 -8.20 -26.58 -13.95
N VAL A 17 -8.12 -25.75 -12.92
CA VAL A 17 -8.41 -26.10 -11.54
C VAL A 17 -9.93 -26.24 -11.39
N HIS A 18 -10.48 -27.39 -11.79
CA HIS A 18 -11.50 -28.06 -10.96
C HIS A 18 -10.82 -28.71 -9.74
N ARG A 19 -9.87 -28.00 -9.12
CA ARG A 19 -9.26 -28.40 -7.86
C ARG A 19 -10.21 -27.91 -6.77
N PRO A 20 -10.53 -28.72 -5.76
CA PRO A 20 -11.39 -28.29 -4.66
C PRO A 20 -10.85 -26.97 -4.07
N PRO A 21 -11.73 -26.07 -3.60
CA PRO A 21 -11.33 -24.80 -3.00
C PRO A 21 -10.23 -25.07 -1.96
N GLN A 22 -9.04 -24.50 -2.17
CA GLN A 22 -8.03 -24.57 -1.13
C GLN A 22 -8.55 -23.77 0.08
N PRO A 23 -8.37 -24.28 1.31
CA PRO A 23 -8.72 -23.52 2.48
C PRO A 23 -8.00 -22.16 2.44
N LEU A 24 -8.75 -21.09 2.69
CA LEU A 24 -8.18 -19.75 2.79
C LEU A 24 -7.21 -19.74 3.97
N SER A 25 -6.04 -19.14 3.77
CA SER A 25 -5.13 -18.84 4.87
C SER A 25 -5.86 -17.98 5.90
N LYS A 26 -5.48 -18.13 7.18
CA LYS A 26 -6.12 -17.40 8.29
C LYS A 26 -6.31 -15.90 8.01
N PRO A 27 -5.31 -15.15 7.49
CA PRO A 27 -5.50 -13.73 7.18
C PRO A 27 -6.56 -13.46 6.09
N VAL A 28 -6.61 -14.30 5.06
CA VAL A 28 -7.59 -14.15 3.96
C VAL A 28 -8.99 -14.55 4.40
N GLN A 29 -9.09 -15.54 5.30
CA GLN A 29 -10.34 -15.94 5.93
C GLN A 29 -10.90 -14.83 6.83
N GLU A 30 -10.06 -14.23 7.69
CA GLU A 30 -10.45 -13.09 8.54
C GLU A 30 -10.89 -11.89 7.68
N PHE A 31 -10.22 -11.64 6.55
CA PHE A 31 -10.61 -10.59 5.62
C PHE A 31 -11.96 -10.87 4.95
N LYS A 32 -12.22 -12.12 4.53
CA LYS A 32 -13.53 -12.55 4.02
C LYS A 32 -14.63 -12.31 5.06
N GLU A 33 -14.39 -12.71 6.30
CA GLU A 33 -15.33 -12.54 7.41
C GLU A 33 -15.59 -11.07 7.72
N PHE A 34 -14.58 -10.21 7.63
CA PHE A 34 -14.74 -8.77 7.77
C PHE A 34 -15.64 -8.18 6.67
N ILE A 35 -15.42 -8.57 5.41
CA ILE A 35 -16.24 -8.11 4.28
C ILE A 35 -17.70 -8.54 4.46
N GLU A 36 -17.93 -9.82 4.77
CA GLU A 36 -19.27 -10.41 4.83
C GLU A 36 -20.00 -10.14 6.16
N GLY A 37 -19.26 -9.91 7.24
CA GLY A 37 -19.81 -9.70 8.59
C GLY A 37 -20.44 -8.33 8.80
N ASN A 38 -20.22 -7.37 7.90
CA ASN A 38 -20.82 -6.05 7.97
C ASN A 38 -21.59 -5.74 6.67
N THR A 39 -22.92 -5.64 6.75
CA THR A 39 -23.80 -5.40 5.61
C THR A 39 -23.41 -4.17 4.78
N ARG A 40 -22.96 -3.10 5.44
CA ARG A 40 -22.55 -1.87 4.77
C ARG A 40 -21.25 -2.09 3.98
N ILE A 41 -20.27 -2.74 4.61
CA ILE A 41 -19.00 -3.09 3.96
C ILE A 41 -19.26 -4.04 2.81
N TYR A 42 -19.99 -5.13 3.03
CA TYR A 42 -20.37 -6.10 2.00
C TYR A 42 -21.01 -5.43 0.78
N MET A 43 -21.97 -4.54 1.00
CA MET A 43 -22.67 -3.83 -0.07
C MET A 43 -21.70 -2.98 -0.90
N TYR A 44 -20.90 -2.12 -0.27
CA TYR A 44 -19.95 -1.27 -1.01
C TYR A 44 -18.85 -2.10 -1.68
N PHE A 45 -18.31 -3.08 -0.96
CA PHE A 45 -17.25 -3.94 -1.47
C PHE A 45 -17.71 -4.74 -2.68
N LYS A 46 -18.95 -5.25 -2.68
CA LYS A 46 -19.54 -5.91 -3.84
C LYS A 46 -19.73 -4.94 -5.01
N ARG A 47 -20.30 -3.76 -4.74
CA ARG A 47 -20.53 -2.73 -5.77
C ARG A 47 -19.23 -2.26 -6.44
N MET A 48 -18.12 -2.23 -5.71
CA MET A 48 -16.81 -1.87 -6.30
C MET A 48 -16.47 -2.72 -7.52
N TRP A 49 -16.76 -4.02 -7.49
CA TRP A 49 -16.50 -4.92 -8.60
C TRP A 49 -17.53 -4.77 -9.73
N GLU A 50 -18.79 -4.54 -9.38
CA GLU A 50 -19.89 -4.34 -10.34
C GLU A 50 -19.75 -3.03 -11.13
N GLU A 51 -19.15 -2.00 -10.53
CA GLU A 51 -18.95 -0.69 -11.13
C GLU A 51 -17.82 -0.64 -12.18
N VAL A 52 -16.94 -1.64 -12.23
CA VAL A 52 -15.85 -1.68 -13.21
C VAL A 52 -16.41 -1.93 -14.62
N PRO A 53 -16.27 -1.00 -15.59
CA PRO A 53 -16.85 -1.15 -16.90
C PRO A 53 -16.40 -2.43 -17.64
N ILE A 54 -17.30 -3.07 -18.38
CA ILE A 54 -16.99 -4.20 -19.25
C ILE A 54 -16.70 -3.69 -20.67
N LYS A 55 -15.66 -2.84 -20.82
CA LYS A 55 -15.25 -2.26 -22.11
C LYS A 55 -13.77 -1.87 -22.10
N LYS A 56 -13.18 -1.66 -23.27
CA LYS A 56 -11.78 -1.20 -23.38
C LYS A 56 -11.62 0.15 -22.65
N PRO A 57 -10.52 0.39 -21.91
CA PRO A 57 -9.42 -0.53 -21.57
C PRO A 57 -9.69 -1.47 -20.38
N TYR A 58 -10.74 -1.25 -19.59
CA TYR A 58 -11.01 -1.88 -18.29
C TYR A 58 -11.26 -3.40 -18.26
N TYR A 59 -11.43 -4.08 -19.41
CA TYR A 59 -11.50 -5.55 -19.43
C TYR A 59 -10.13 -6.22 -19.40
N GLN A 60 -9.06 -5.46 -19.65
CA GLN A 60 -7.68 -5.91 -19.57
C GLN A 60 -6.96 -5.14 -18.47
N GLY A 61 -6.16 -5.85 -17.66
CA GLY A 61 -5.21 -5.21 -16.75
C GLY A 61 -4.03 -4.59 -17.50
N PRO A 62 -3.14 -3.89 -16.78
CA PRO A 62 -1.96 -3.21 -17.35
C PRO A 62 -1.04 -4.11 -18.18
N THR A 63 -1.05 -5.42 -17.89
CA THR A 63 -0.29 -6.46 -18.59
C THR A 63 -1.01 -7.04 -19.82
N GLY A 64 -2.16 -6.48 -20.20
CA GLY A 64 -2.98 -6.94 -21.33
C GLY A 64 -3.82 -8.20 -21.07
N LYS A 65 -3.78 -8.75 -19.85
CA LYS A 65 -4.52 -9.95 -19.43
C LYS A 65 -5.89 -9.63 -18.84
N LYS A 66 -6.80 -10.61 -18.76
CA LYS A 66 -8.17 -10.39 -18.21
C LYS A 66 -8.10 -9.99 -16.74
N GLN A 67 -8.91 -9.00 -16.36
CA GLN A 67 -8.95 -8.52 -14.98
C GLN A 67 -9.83 -9.39 -14.06
N ILE A 68 -9.55 -9.39 -12.75
CA ILE A 68 -10.43 -9.91 -11.70
C ILE A 68 -11.75 -9.11 -11.69
N ARG A 69 -12.88 -9.82 -11.58
CA ARG A 69 -14.24 -9.23 -11.70
C ARG A 69 -15.17 -9.48 -10.53
N ASN A 70 -14.74 -10.23 -9.52
CA ASN A 70 -15.53 -10.44 -8.31
C ASN A 70 -14.60 -10.65 -7.11
N TYR A 71 -15.12 -10.35 -5.92
CA TYR A 71 -14.31 -10.40 -4.71
C TYR A 71 -13.92 -11.83 -4.30
N GLN A 72 -14.71 -12.85 -4.65
CA GLN A 72 -14.37 -14.24 -4.33
C GLN A 72 -13.14 -14.71 -5.11
N HIS A 73 -13.07 -14.33 -6.39
CA HIS A 73 -11.90 -14.57 -7.22
C HIS A 73 -10.71 -13.76 -6.68
N MET A 74 -10.92 -12.52 -6.24
CA MET A 74 -9.88 -11.74 -5.55
C MET A 74 -9.35 -12.45 -4.30
N LEU A 75 -10.21 -13.00 -3.44
CA LEU A 75 -9.77 -13.76 -2.26
C LEU A 75 -8.93 -14.98 -2.63
N ALA A 76 -9.29 -15.69 -3.70
CA ALA A 76 -8.51 -16.81 -4.20
C ALA A 76 -7.11 -16.37 -4.69
N VAL A 77 -7.04 -15.24 -5.41
CA VAL A 77 -5.77 -14.67 -5.89
C VAL A 77 -4.91 -14.16 -4.73
N LEU A 78 -5.49 -13.45 -3.75
CA LEU A 78 -4.78 -13.03 -2.53
C LEU A 78 -4.20 -14.23 -1.78
N ASN A 79 -4.99 -15.29 -1.59
CA ASN A 79 -4.53 -16.51 -0.94
C ASN A 79 -3.35 -17.15 -1.67
N ARG A 80 -3.33 -17.04 -3.00
CA ARG A 80 -2.25 -17.55 -3.85
C ARG A 80 -0.99 -16.71 -3.74
N ILE A 81 -1.11 -15.38 -3.72
CA ILE A 81 0.03 -14.45 -3.58
C ILE A 81 0.68 -14.57 -2.21
N PHE A 82 -0.11 -14.58 -1.14
CA PHE A 82 0.44 -14.66 0.23
C PHE A 82 1.13 -15.98 0.56
N THR A 83 0.88 -17.03 -0.23
CA THR A 83 1.47 -18.36 -0.02
C THR A 83 2.66 -18.62 -0.95
N GLN A 84 3.12 -17.62 -1.71
CA GLN A 84 4.21 -17.76 -2.68
C GLN A 84 5.33 -16.74 -2.48
N ALA A 85 6.54 -17.17 -2.83
CA ALA A 85 7.66 -16.27 -2.97
C ALA A 85 7.47 -15.38 -4.22
N PRO A 86 7.94 -14.11 -4.18
CA PRO A 86 8.01 -13.26 -5.36
C PRO A 86 8.83 -13.95 -6.46
N HIS A 87 8.41 -13.79 -7.71
CA HIS A 87 9.16 -14.24 -8.88
C HIS A 87 9.40 -13.09 -9.84
N TRP A 88 10.51 -13.19 -10.58
CA TRP A 88 10.83 -12.25 -11.65
C TRP A 88 10.02 -12.56 -12.91
N ASN A 89 9.58 -11.53 -13.64
CA ASN A 89 8.94 -11.64 -14.94
C ASN A 89 9.19 -10.38 -15.78
N ASP A 90 9.69 -10.56 -17.00
CA ASP A 90 10.05 -9.46 -17.91
C ASP A 90 8.82 -8.63 -18.32
N THR A 91 7.65 -9.27 -18.48
CA THR A 91 6.42 -8.54 -18.83
C THR A 91 5.98 -7.58 -17.73
N ASP A 92 6.16 -7.97 -16.46
CA ASP A 92 5.84 -7.09 -15.33
C ASP A 92 6.91 -6.01 -15.15
N TYR A 93 8.17 -6.30 -15.54
CA TYR A 93 9.26 -5.34 -15.52
C TYR A 93 9.04 -4.20 -16.52
N ASP A 94 8.65 -4.55 -17.74
CA ASP A 94 8.43 -3.59 -18.84
C ASP A 94 7.33 -2.56 -18.53
N VAL A 95 6.39 -2.90 -17.63
CA VAL A 95 5.32 -1.99 -17.17
C VAL A 95 5.54 -1.44 -15.76
N GLY A 96 6.72 -1.67 -15.16
CA GLY A 96 7.08 -1.15 -13.83
C GLY A 96 6.33 -1.80 -12.66
N MET A 97 5.85 -3.03 -12.83
CA MET A 97 4.97 -3.75 -11.90
C MET A 97 5.63 -4.94 -11.17
N VAL A 98 6.94 -5.13 -11.32
CA VAL A 98 7.68 -6.16 -10.56
C VAL A 98 7.66 -5.80 -9.07
N GLY A 99 6.96 -6.60 -8.26
CA GLY A 99 6.95 -6.46 -6.80
C GLY A 99 5.66 -5.90 -6.18
N VAL A 100 4.64 -5.54 -6.99
CA VAL A 100 3.36 -5.00 -6.48
C VAL A 100 2.12 -5.85 -6.87
N PRO A 101 2.13 -7.19 -6.70
CA PRO A 101 1.02 -8.05 -7.14
C PRO A 101 -0.31 -7.72 -6.44
N MET A 102 -0.24 -7.13 -5.24
CA MET A 102 -1.42 -6.70 -4.47
C MET A 102 -2.09 -5.48 -5.07
N VAL A 103 -1.33 -4.54 -5.63
CA VAL A 103 -1.89 -3.33 -6.26
C VAL A 103 -2.67 -3.70 -7.52
N LEU A 104 -2.18 -4.69 -8.29
CA LEU A 104 -2.84 -5.17 -9.51
C LEU A 104 -4.24 -5.75 -9.26
N ILE A 105 -4.45 -6.37 -8.10
CA ILE A 105 -5.77 -6.88 -7.71
C ILE A 105 -6.78 -5.73 -7.60
N PHE A 106 -6.32 -4.58 -7.11
CA PHE A 106 -7.18 -3.49 -6.73
C PHE A 106 -7.22 -2.33 -7.77
N ASP A 107 -6.39 -2.37 -8.81
CA ASP A 107 -6.14 -1.28 -9.77
C ASP A 107 -7.41 -0.52 -10.23
N TYR A 108 -8.34 -1.18 -10.94
CA TYR A 108 -9.58 -0.51 -11.35
C TYR A 108 -10.65 -0.47 -10.27
N VAL A 109 -10.63 -1.38 -9.29
CA VAL A 109 -11.66 -1.39 -8.27
C VAL A 109 -11.47 -0.28 -7.25
N MET A 110 -10.27 0.30 -7.08
CA MET A 110 -9.98 1.43 -6.19
C MET A 110 -10.53 2.77 -6.67
N VAL A 111 -10.88 2.88 -7.94
CA VAL A 111 -11.34 4.14 -8.57
C VAL A 111 -12.84 4.15 -8.86
N THR A 112 -13.57 3.13 -8.42
CA THR A 112 -15.02 3.07 -8.57
C THR A 112 -15.74 3.93 -7.53
N PRO A 113 -16.96 4.43 -7.81
CA PRO A 113 -17.72 5.23 -6.85
C PRO A 113 -17.87 4.59 -5.45
N SER A 114 -18.00 3.26 -5.38
CA SER A 114 -18.14 2.52 -4.12
C SER A 114 -16.82 2.24 -3.40
N SER A 115 -15.66 2.34 -4.06
CA SER A 115 -14.34 2.26 -3.41
C SER A 115 -13.80 3.60 -3.00
N VAL A 116 -14.23 4.66 -3.68
CA VAL A 116 -13.87 6.04 -3.34
C VAL A 116 -14.59 6.40 -2.04
N ILE A 117 -14.01 5.98 -0.93
CA ILE A 117 -14.20 6.63 0.37
C ILE A 117 -13.64 8.04 0.15
N ARG A 118 -14.49 8.99 -0.28
CA ARG A 118 -14.18 10.42 -0.57
C ARG A 118 -12.72 10.63 -0.94
N ALA A 119 -12.36 10.80 -2.21
CA ALA A 119 -10.99 11.13 -2.62
C ALA A 119 -10.34 12.17 -1.69
N VAL A 120 -9.61 11.69 -0.69
CA VAL A 120 -8.93 12.48 0.32
C VAL A 120 -7.53 12.63 -0.22
N GLY A 121 -7.31 13.73 -0.95
CA GLY A 121 -5.95 14.06 -1.38
C GLY A 121 -5.04 14.20 -0.16
N TRP A 122 -3.73 14.08 -0.37
CA TRP A 122 -2.72 14.25 0.68
C TRP A 122 -2.85 15.58 1.46
N PHE A 123 -3.39 16.62 0.82
CA PHE A 123 -3.69 17.93 1.43
C PHE A 123 -5.17 18.14 1.79
N SER A 124 -6.00 17.10 1.75
CA SER A 124 -7.34 17.15 2.33
C SER A 124 -7.24 17.24 3.86
N ASP A 125 -8.33 17.66 4.52
CA ASP A 125 -8.36 17.74 5.98
C ASP A 125 -7.99 16.42 6.66
N HIS A 126 -8.39 15.28 6.06
CA HIS A 126 -8.04 13.95 6.56
C HIS A 126 -6.58 13.62 6.30
N GLY A 127 -6.12 13.71 5.04
CA GLY A 127 -4.73 13.38 4.69
C GLY A 127 -3.72 14.24 5.47
N ARG A 128 -4.03 15.52 5.66
CA ARG A 128 -3.19 16.41 6.46
C ARG A 128 -3.22 16.05 7.95
N LYS A 129 -4.38 15.70 8.50
CA LYS A 129 -4.47 15.24 9.89
C LYS A 129 -3.60 14.00 10.11
N ASP A 130 -3.72 13.00 9.26
CA ASP A 130 -2.96 11.74 9.37
C ASP A 130 -1.45 12.00 9.25
N LEU A 131 -1.05 12.85 8.29
CA LEU A 131 0.33 13.25 8.09
C LEU A 131 0.92 13.93 9.34
N MET A 132 0.15 14.82 9.96
CA MET A 132 0.58 15.55 11.15
C MET A 132 0.52 14.69 12.41
N GLU A 133 -0.39 13.72 12.50
CA GLU A 133 -0.45 12.77 13.61
C GLU A 133 0.85 11.95 13.68
N VAL A 134 1.25 11.37 12.55
CA VAL A 134 2.51 10.62 12.45
C VAL A 134 3.73 11.51 12.68
N ALA A 135 3.74 12.72 12.09
CA ALA A 135 4.88 13.63 12.23
C ALA A 135 5.06 14.17 13.66
N ASN A 136 3.99 14.29 14.44
CA ASN A 136 4.06 14.79 15.82
C ASN A 136 4.27 13.69 16.87
N ALA A 137 3.92 12.44 16.56
CA ALA A 137 3.97 11.33 17.52
C ALA A 137 5.36 11.09 18.16
N PRO A 138 6.49 11.11 17.43
CA PRO A 138 7.80 10.77 18.01
C PRO A 138 8.24 11.70 19.14
N LEU A 139 7.96 13.00 19.02
CA LEU A 139 8.35 14.02 19.99
C LEU A 139 7.18 14.50 20.85
N LYS A 140 5.99 13.91 20.69
CA LYS A 140 4.74 14.33 21.35
C LYS A 140 4.47 15.82 21.20
N THR A 141 4.73 16.35 20.01
CA THR A 141 4.50 17.76 19.67
C THR A 141 3.07 17.99 19.18
N ASN A 142 2.71 19.24 18.91
CA ASN A 142 1.43 19.59 18.28
C ASN A 142 1.63 20.65 17.19
N HIS A 143 2.69 20.50 16.41
CA HIS A 143 3.05 21.44 15.39
C HIS A 143 2.08 21.41 14.22
N SER A 144 1.86 22.57 13.62
CA SER A 144 1.21 22.67 12.31
C SER A 144 2.14 22.19 11.19
N PHE A 145 1.57 21.92 10.00
CA PHE A 145 2.35 21.44 8.85
C PHE A 145 3.46 22.44 8.47
N GLU A 146 3.15 23.73 8.58
CA GLU A 146 4.00 24.84 8.18
C GLU A 146 5.05 25.19 9.22
N GLU A 147 4.87 24.73 10.47
CA GLU A 147 5.89 24.77 11.51
C GLU A 147 6.92 23.66 11.35
N LEU A 148 6.50 22.47 10.90
CA LEU A 148 7.40 21.32 10.75
C LEU A 148 8.13 21.31 9.41
N TYR A 149 7.47 21.66 8.32
CA TYR A 149 8.03 21.54 6.98
C TYR A 149 8.33 22.90 6.37
N ALA A 150 9.41 22.95 5.58
CA ALA A 150 9.76 24.13 4.80
C ALA A 150 8.76 24.29 3.66
N CYS A 151 7.77 25.16 3.84
CA CYS A 151 6.71 25.42 2.86
C CYS A 151 6.22 26.88 2.93
N ASP A 152 5.59 27.36 1.85
CA ASP A 152 4.99 28.70 1.78
C ASP A 152 3.47 28.63 2.05
N PRO A 153 3.01 29.01 3.27
CA PRO A 153 1.59 28.93 3.64
C PRO A 153 0.67 29.82 2.79
N LYS A 154 1.23 30.83 2.10
CA LYS A 154 0.47 31.80 1.32
C LYS A 154 0.10 31.29 -0.07
N VAL A 155 0.71 30.19 -0.51
CA VAL A 155 0.46 29.57 -1.81
C VAL A 155 -0.49 28.39 -1.65
N LYS A 156 -1.43 28.21 -2.59
CA LYS A 156 -2.38 27.08 -2.56
C LYS A 156 -1.62 25.75 -2.46
N TYR A 157 -2.04 24.90 -1.52
CA TYR A 157 -1.35 23.66 -1.13
C TYR A 157 0.10 23.84 -0.63
N HIS A 158 0.37 24.97 0.06
CA HIS A 158 1.62 25.28 0.75
C HIS A 158 2.87 25.46 -0.14
N GLY A 159 2.69 25.78 -1.42
CA GLY A 159 3.80 26.24 -2.23
C GLY A 159 4.64 25.13 -2.86
N VAL A 160 3.98 24.32 -3.68
CA VAL A 160 4.48 23.72 -4.93
C VAL A 160 5.68 22.78 -4.78
N TYR A 161 5.46 21.65 -4.11
CA TYR A 161 6.26 20.47 -4.40
C TYR A 161 6.25 20.22 -5.91
N LYS A 162 7.42 20.27 -6.54
CA LYS A 162 7.58 20.23 -8.01
C LYS A 162 7.30 18.85 -8.59
N SER A 163 7.34 17.83 -7.74
CA SER A 163 7.08 16.43 -8.07
C SER A 163 6.64 15.67 -6.82
N TRP A 164 6.22 14.42 -7.01
CA TRP A 164 6.03 13.49 -5.89
C TRP A 164 7.30 13.31 -5.08
N ASP A 165 8.46 13.25 -5.74
CA ASP A 165 9.75 13.16 -5.06
C ASP A 165 9.97 14.35 -4.13
N ASP A 166 9.75 15.58 -4.62
CA ASP A 166 9.88 16.79 -3.80
C ASP A 166 8.96 16.76 -2.56
N PHE A 167 7.76 16.17 -2.70
CA PHE A 167 6.84 15.97 -1.57
C PHE A 167 7.29 14.89 -0.58
N PHE A 168 7.80 13.75 -1.08
CA PHE A 168 8.24 12.65 -0.21
C PHE A 168 9.62 12.91 0.41
N THR A 169 10.44 13.77 -0.20
CA THR A 169 11.72 14.26 0.32
C THR A 169 11.62 15.68 0.87
N ARG A 170 10.42 16.10 1.26
CA ARG A 170 10.15 17.43 1.81
C ARG A 170 11.08 17.73 2.98
N GLN A 171 11.61 18.95 2.98
CA GLN A 171 12.56 19.37 4.00
C GLN A 171 11.82 19.78 5.28
N PHE A 172 12.37 19.36 6.41
CA PHE A 172 11.96 19.91 7.70
C PHE A 172 12.46 21.36 7.84
N ARG A 173 11.76 22.16 8.63
CA ARG A 173 12.33 23.43 9.11
C ARG A 173 13.48 23.15 10.05
N GLU A 174 14.41 24.10 10.09
CA GLU A 174 15.50 24.08 11.06
C GLU A 174 14.94 23.92 12.48
N ASN A 175 15.56 23.05 13.29
CA ASN A 175 15.16 22.71 14.65
C ASN A 175 13.83 21.94 14.82
N ALA A 176 13.12 21.57 13.75
CA ALA A 176 11.92 20.73 13.86
C ALA A 176 12.22 19.30 14.37
N ARG A 177 13.48 18.86 14.27
CA ARG A 177 14.00 17.58 14.73
C ARG A 177 15.35 17.77 15.42
N PRO A 178 15.37 18.10 16.72
CA PRO A 178 16.64 18.22 17.44
C PRO A 178 17.35 16.87 17.57
N VAL A 179 18.66 16.86 17.31
CA VAL A 179 19.52 15.69 17.52
C VAL A 179 19.91 15.65 19.00
N ALA A 180 19.77 14.48 19.63
CA ALA A 180 20.18 14.28 21.01
C ALA A 180 21.71 14.20 21.10
N GLY A 181 22.32 14.98 21.99
CA GLY A 181 23.76 14.97 22.23
C GLY A 181 24.60 15.26 20.97
N PRO A 182 24.38 16.39 20.27
CA PRO A 182 25.07 16.68 19.01
C PRO A 182 26.60 16.76 19.15
N ASP A 183 27.09 17.04 20.35
CA ASP A 183 28.51 17.14 20.69
C ASP A 183 29.03 15.97 21.55
N ASP A 184 28.22 14.92 21.77
CA ASP A 184 28.59 13.75 22.57
C ASP A 184 28.79 12.51 21.70
N ASP A 185 30.05 12.17 21.43
CA ASP A 185 30.44 10.99 20.62
C ASP A 185 29.97 9.65 21.19
N ASN A 186 29.48 9.60 22.44
CA ASN A 186 28.93 8.39 23.05
C ASN A 186 27.44 8.18 22.74
N VAL A 187 26.79 9.15 22.10
CA VAL A 187 25.37 9.11 21.78
C VAL A 187 25.19 8.75 20.30
N ILE A 188 24.57 7.58 20.05
CA ILE A 188 24.15 7.18 18.71
C ILE A 188 22.66 7.47 18.57
N THR A 189 22.31 8.40 17.68
CA THR A 189 20.92 8.74 17.37
C THR A 189 20.36 7.87 16.25
N ASN A 190 19.03 7.83 16.14
CA ASN A 190 18.39 7.15 15.02
C ASN A 190 18.68 7.89 13.70
N ALA A 191 18.87 7.13 12.61
CA ALA A 191 19.15 7.69 11.28
C ALA A 191 17.90 8.26 10.60
N CYS A 192 16.71 7.81 11.01
CA CYS A 192 15.43 8.24 10.47
C CYS A 192 14.31 8.13 11.52
N GLU A 193 13.12 8.60 11.18
CA GLU A 193 11.90 8.40 11.97
C GLU A 193 11.49 6.91 11.94
N SER A 194 12.15 6.10 12.76
CA SER A 194 11.92 4.67 12.86
C SER A 194 11.84 4.20 14.31
N THR A 195 11.32 3.00 14.51
CA THR A 195 11.26 2.35 15.83
C THR A 195 12.19 1.13 15.82
N PRO A 196 13.09 0.97 16.80
CA PRO A 196 13.92 -0.22 16.91
C PRO A 196 13.05 -1.49 16.99
N TYR A 197 13.30 -2.46 16.13
CA TYR A 197 12.56 -3.72 16.12
C TYR A 197 12.91 -4.60 17.32
N ASN A 198 14.19 -4.70 17.67
CA ASN A 198 14.67 -5.50 18.78
C ASN A 198 15.88 -4.83 19.46
N LEU A 199 16.05 -5.06 20.76
CA LEU A 199 17.13 -4.51 21.56
C LEU A 199 17.91 -5.64 22.23
N ALA A 200 19.20 -5.74 21.93
CA ALA A 200 20.14 -6.60 22.64
C ALA A 200 21.09 -5.74 23.47
N ARG A 201 21.34 -6.15 24.71
CA ARG A 201 22.36 -5.55 25.60
C ARG A 201 23.50 -6.54 25.79
N ASN A 202 24.69 -6.05 26.09
CA ASN A 202 25.90 -6.86 26.29
C ASN A 202 26.27 -7.71 25.06
N ALA A 203 26.13 -7.15 23.86
CA ALA A 203 26.59 -7.80 22.64
C ALA A 203 28.12 -7.95 22.68
N SER A 204 28.62 -9.14 22.34
CA SER A 204 30.05 -9.40 22.20
C SER A 204 30.46 -9.25 20.74
N LEU A 205 31.69 -8.77 20.51
CA LEU A 205 32.28 -8.82 19.18
C LEU A 205 32.45 -10.29 18.81
N ARG A 206 32.00 -10.67 17.61
CA ARG A 206 32.26 -12.02 17.11
C ARG A 206 33.77 -12.15 16.89
N ALA A 207 34.39 -13.08 17.61
CA ALA A 207 35.82 -13.38 17.49
C ALA A 207 36.15 -14.02 16.13
#